data_AF-A0A2V7LCR2-F1
#
_entry.id   AF-A0A2V7LCR2-F1
#
_cell.length_a   1.000
_cell.length_b   1.000
_cell.length_c   1.000
_cell.angle_alpha   90.00
_cell.angle_beta   90.00
_cell.angle_gamma   90.00
#
_symmetry.space_group_name_H-M   'P 1'
#
loop_
_entity.id
_entity.type
_entity.pdbx_description
1 polymer ?
#
loop_
_entity_poly.entity_id
_entity_poly.type
_entity_poly.pdbx_seq_one_letter_code
_entity_poly.pdbx_strand_id
1 'polypeptide(L)'
;MSRRLGESGKGAAAFAGGLNARVNQYVALSADAGSFVSPTVRAAWSAAINFLIPGSPHTFSLQASNAGSATIQGASQGITSPKSVLYGFEFTIPLHLSRFAPWFHRSPKPVALGASAGAAIAAEVQMAALKFAGETVTISTGQAVRWTNRDPVEHSVTFDGAEQGSPIIPPNGSYTHRFDKPGTYTYHCTPHPFMKGVVIVK
;
A
#
# COMPACT_ATOMS: atom_id res chain seq x y z
N MET A 1 -19.74 -13.52 -42.45
CA MET A 1 -19.01 -12.33 -41.97
C MET A 1 -19.32 -12.11 -40.48
N SER A 2 -18.37 -12.31 -39.58
CA SER A 2 -18.55 -12.00 -38.15
C SER A 2 -18.30 -10.51 -37.90
N ARG A 3 -19.26 -9.80 -37.29
CA ARG A 3 -19.06 -8.39 -36.88
C ARG A 3 -17.99 -8.27 -35.79
N ARG A 4 -17.31 -7.12 -35.74
CA ARG A 4 -16.36 -6.78 -34.68
C ARG A 4 -17.11 -6.56 -33.35
N LEU A 5 -16.42 -6.83 -32.23
CA LEU A 5 -16.89 -6.53 -30.87
C LEU A 5 -17.14 -5.01 -30.75
N GLY A 6 -18.36 -4.60 -30.34
CA GLY A 6 -18.72 -3.21 -30.05
C GLY A 6 -19.74 -2.53 -30.97
N GLU A 7 -20.14 -3.14 -32.09
CA GLU A 7 -21.25 -2.61 -32.92
C GLU A 7 -22.61 -3.06 -32.37
N SER A 8 -23.50 -2.12 -32.03
CA SER A 8 -24.84 -2.48 -31.53
C SER A 8 -25.66 -3.16 -32.65
N GLY A 9 -25.75 -4.49 -32.56
CA GLY A 9 -26.84 -5.23 -33.19
C GLY A 9 -28.14 -5.02 -32.41
N LYS A 10 -29.24 -5.62 -32.90
CA LYS A 10 -30.57 -5.66 -32.24
C LYS A 10 -30.58 -6.44 -30.90
N GLY A 11 -29.49 -6.45 -30.13
CA GLY A 11 -29.43 -7.09 -28.82
C GLY A 11 -30.19 -6.24 -27.80
N ALA A 12 -31.25 -6.79 -27.23
CA ALA A 12 -32.11 -6.09 -26.25
C ALA A 12 -31.61 -6.20 -24.80
N ALA A 13 -30.59 -7.04 -24.54
CA ALA A 13 -30.00 -7.25 -23.23
C ALA A 13 -28.56 -7.78 -23.37
N ALA A 14 -27.79 -7.72 -22.29
CA ALA A 14 -26.48 -8.37 -22.16
C ALA A 14 -26.38 -9.00 -20.77
N PHE A 15 -25.61 -10.08 -20.66
CA PHE A 15 -25.26 -10.71 -19.39
C PHE A 15 -23.75 -10.67 -19.21
N ALA A 16 -23.31 -10.37 -18.00
CA ALA A 16 -21.92 -10.47 -17.61
C ALA A 16 -21.83 -11.05 -16.20
N GLY A 17 -20.75 -11.76 -15.94
CA GLY A 17 -20.43 -12.33 -14.65
C GLY A 17 -18.94 -12.50 -14.49
N GLY A 18 -18.47 -12.50 -13.25
CA GLY A 18 -17.07 -12.70 -12.94
C GLY A 18 -16.86 -13.23 -11.54
N LEU A 19 -15.64 -13.67 -11.29
CA LEU A 19 -15.20 -14.23 -10.03
C LEU A 19 -13.83 -13.66 -9.65
N ASN A 20 -13.62 -13.53 -8.35
CA ASN A 20 -12.32 -13.20 -7.76
C ASN A 20 -12.06 -14.20 -6.64
N ALA A 21 -10.99 -14.98 -6.76
CA ALA A 21 -10.60 -16.00 -5.80
C ALA A 21 -9.24 -15.64 -5.20
N ARG A 22 -9.21 -15.37 -3.89
CA ARG A 22 -7.96 -15.16 -3.17
C ARG A 22 -7.26 -16.51 -2.98
N VAL A 23 -6.04 -16.62 -3.48
CA VAL A 23 -5.20 -17.82 -3.30
C VAL A 23 -4.43 -17.72 -1.99
N ASN A 24 -3.87 -16.54 -1.69
CA ASN A 24 -3.22 -16.22 -0.42
C ASN A 24 -3.28 -14.71 -0.16
N GLN A 25 -2.60 -14.22 0.88
CA GLN A 25 -2.62 -12.80 1.25
C GLN A 25 -2.04 -11.85 0.17
N TYR A 26 -1.27 -12.37 -0.78
CA TYR A 26 -0.61 -11.60 -1.84
C TYR A 26 -1.10 -11.93 -3.25
N VAL A 27 -1.79 -13.05 -3.46
CA VAL A 27 -2.15 -13.55 -4.79
C VAL A 27 -3.65 -13.82 -4.87
N ALA A 28 -4.27 -13.33 -5.93
CA ALA A 28 -5.66 -13.62 -6.28
C ALA A 28 -5.80 -13.91 -7.77
N LEU A 29 -6.76 -14.76 -8.14
CA LEU A 29 -7.14 -15.04 -9.51
C LEU A 29 -8.47 -14.34 -9.80
N SER A 30 -8.58 -13.71 -10.96
CA SER A 30 -9.83 -13.11 -11.42
C SER A 30 -10.19 -13.62 -12.82
N ALA A 31 -11.48 -13.72 -13.08
CA ALA A 31 -11.98 -14.00 -14.42
C ALA A 31 -13.37 -13.40 -14.59
N ASP A 32 -13.66 -12.89 -15.78
CA ASP A 32 -14.98 -12.38 -16.13
C ASP A 32 -15.31 -12.71 -17.59
N ALA A 33 -16.61 -12.80 -17.85
CA ALA A 33 -17.12 -12.97 -19.20
C ALA A 33 -18.46 -12.24 -19.33
N GLY A 34 -18.69 -11.64 -20.50
CA GLY A 34 -19.92 -10.97 -20.83
C GLY A 34 -20.28 -11.09 -22.30
N SER A 35 -21.57 -11.16 -22.61
CA SER A 35 -22.05 -11.24 -23.98
C SER A 35 -23.41 -10.56 -24.13
N PHE A 36 -23.66 -10.01 -25.32
CA PHE A 36 -24.99 -9.54 -25.69
C PHE A 36 -25.92 -10.72 -25.97
N VAL A 37 -27.20 -10.57 -25.66
CA VAL A 37 -28.27 -11.51 -26.02
C VAL A 37 -28.58 -11.33 -27.51
N SER A 38 -27.68 -11.83 -28.35
CA SER A 38 -27.77 -11.80 -29.80
C SER A 38 -26.99 -12.99 -30.38
N PRO A 39 -27.51 -13.72 -31.38
CA PRO A 39 -26.85 -14.89 -31.97
C PRO A 39 -25.57 -14.56 -32.75
N THR A 40 -25.24 -13.28 -32.92
CA THR A 40 -24.16 -12.83 -33.81
C THR A 40 -22.93 -12.24 -33.11
N VAL A 41 -22.93 -12.10 -31.79
CA VAL A 41 -21.84 -11.42 -31.05
C VAL A 41 -21.04 -12.44 -30.23
N ARG A 42 -19.71 -12.35 -30.30
CA ARG A 42 -18.80 -13.14 -29.45
C ARG A 42 -18.81 -12.58 -28.04
N ALA A 43 -18.74 -13.46 -27.03
CA ALA A 43 -18.54 -13.03 -25.66
C ALA A 43 -17.16 -12.35 -25.51
N ALA A 44 -17.12 -11.25 -24.76
CA ALA A 44 -15.90 -10.72 -24.19
C ALA A 44 -15.55 -11.53 -22.95
N TRP A 45 -14.27 -11.81 -22.74
CA TRP A 45 -13.79 -12.49 -21.54
C TRP A 45 -12.40 -12.01 -21.17
N SER A 46 -12.09 -12.07 -19.87
CA SER A 46 -10.77 -11.84 -19.32
C SER A 46 -10.46 -12.84 -18.20
N ALA A 47 -9.18 -13.10 -18.00
CA ALA A 47 -8.65 -13.81 -16.84
C ALA A 47 -7.34 -13.16 -16.41
N ALA A 48 -7.13 -12.97 -15.11
CA ALA A 48 -5.92 -12.36 -14.59
C ALA A 48 -5.40 -13.03 -13.32
N ILE A 49 -4.09 -12.92 -13.14
CA ILE A 49 -3.40 -13.18 -11.87
C ILE A 49 -3.05 -11.83 -11.27
N ASN A 50 -3.48 -11.61 -10.04
CA ASN A 50 -3.37 -10.35 -9.32
C ASN A 50 -2.40 -10.53 -8.14
N PHE A 51 -1.48 -9.58 -8.01
CA PHE A 51 -0.43 -9.53 -7.01
C PHE A 51 -0.60 -8.27 -6.16
N LEU A 52 -0.89 -8.44 -4.88
CA LEU A 52 -0.81 -7.36 -3.90
C LEU A 52 0.66 -7.11 -3.56
N ILE A 53 1.10 -5.86 -3.60
CA ILE A 53 2.47 -5.49 -3.30
C ILE A 53 2.62 -5.34 -1.78
N PRO A 54 3.44 -6.18 -1.12
CA PRO A 54 3.61 -6.11 0.34
C PRO A 54 3.96 -4.71 0.82
N GLY A 55 3.33 -4.27 1.91
CA GLY A 55 3.58 -2.94 2.48
C GLY A 55 2.96 -1.78 1.71
N SER A 56 2.14 -2.03 0.68
CA SER A 56 1.42 -0.98 -0.05
C SER A 56 0.00 -1.43 -0.43
N PRO A 57 -0.93 -0.49 -0.69
CA PRO A 57 -2.26 -0.83 -1.19
C PRO A 57 -2.29 -1.09 -2.70
N HIS A 58 -1.13 -1.17 -3.37
CA HIS A 58 -1.04 -1.32 -4.82
C HIS A 58 -1.23 -2.77 -5.26
N THR A 59 -1.91 -2.95 -6.40
CA THR A 59 -2.06 -4.26 -7.04
C THR A 59 -1.45 -4.23 -8.43
N PHE A 60 -0.75 -5.29 -8.79
CA PHE A 60 -0.27 -5.54 -10.14
C PHE A 60 -0.98 -6.77 -10.70
N SER A 61 -1.53 -6.69 -11.91
CA SER A 61 -2.19 -7.82 -12.56
C SER A 61 -1.55 -8.16 -13.90
N LEU A 62 -1.52 -9.45 -14.21
CA LEU A 62 -1.20 -9.97 -15.55
C LEU A 62 -2.47 -10.60 -16.10
N GLN A 63 -2.92 -10.17 -17.27
CA GLN A 63 -4.22 -10.54 -17.81
C GLN A 63 -4.15 -11.08 -19.24
N ALA A 64 -5.02 -12.02 -19.54
CA ALA A 64 -5.34 -12.50 -20.87
C ALA A 64 -6.81 -12.21 -21.18
N SER A 65 -7.10 -11.65 -22.34
CA SER A 65 -8.44 -11.22 -22.72
C SER A 65 -8.62 -11.31 -24.23
N ASN A 66 -9.86 -11.39 -24.72
CA ASN A 66 -10.16 -11.17 -26.14
C ASN A 66 -10.70 -9.75 -26.42
N ALA A 67 -10.76 -8.90 -25.39
CA ALA A 67 -11.15 -7.50 -25.45
C ALA A 67 -9.96 -6.61 -25.08
N GLY A 68 -9.75 -5.55 -25.86
CA GLY A 68 -8.64 -4.63 -25.62
C GLY A 68 -8.83 -3.79 -24.36
N SER A 69 -7.78 -3.66 -23.57
CA SER A 69 -7.67 -2.70 -22.48
C SER A 69 -6.54 -1.71 -22.79
N ALA A 70 -6.83 -0.42 -22.64
CA ALA A 70 -5.85 0.65 -22.71
C ALA A 70 -6.25 1.72 -21.68
N THR A 71 -5.52 1.79 -20.59
CA THR A 71 -5.73 2.73 -19.49
C THR A 71 -4.41 3.43 -19.14
N ILE A 72 -4.46 4.46 -18.30
CA ILE A 72 -3.25 5.06 -17.71
C ILE A 72 -2.46 4.03 -16.87
N GLN A 73 -3.13 2.99 -16.37
CA GLN A 73 -2.59 1.99 -15.45
C GLN A 73 -2.16 0.71 -16.16
N GLY A 74 -2.41 0.54 -17.45
CA GLY A 74 -2.12 -0.70 -18.15
C GLY A 74 -2.55 -0.73 -19.61
N ALA A 75 -2.05 -1.72 -20.35
CA ALA A 75 -2.46 -1.97 -21.72
C ALA A 75 -2.39 -3.46 -22.06
N SER A 76 -3.24 -3.89 -22.99
CA SER A 76 -3.18 -5.22 -23.59
C SER A 76 -2.71 -5.15 -25.03
N GLN A 77 -1.74 -5.99 -25.41
CA GLN A 77 -1.27 -6.15 -26.78
C GLN A 77 -1.52 -7.59 -27.27
N GLY A 78 -1.83 -7.73 -28.55
CA GLY A 78 -2.19 -9.01 -29.15
C GLY A 78 -1.04 -9.71 -29.84
N ILE A 79 -1.05 -11.04 -29.83
CA ILE A 79 -0.30 -11.87 -30.77
C ILE A 79 -1.26 -12.28 -31.89
N THR A 80 -0.94 -11.94 -33.13
CA THR A 80 -1.84 -12.12 -34.28
C THR A 80 -2.05 -13.60 -34.57
N SER A 81 -3.22 -14.13 -34.19
CA SER A 81 -3.64 -15.51 -34.47
C SER A 81 -5.18 -15.60 -34.45
N PRO A 82 -5.81 -16.63 -35.06
CA PRO A 82 -7.23 -16.63 -35.47
C PRO A 82 -8.27 -16.53 -34.34
N LYS A 83 -7.83 -16.51 -33.07
CA LYS A 83 -8.69 -16.30 -31.89
C LYS A 83 -8.39 -15.00 -31.11
N SER A 84 -7.46 -14.17 -31.60
CA SER A 84 -7.04 -12.87 -31.05
C SER A 84 -7.07 -12.78 -29.53
N VAL A 85 -6.20 -13.54 -28.86
CA VAL A 85 -5.95 -13.35 -27.43
C VAL A 85 -4.96 -12.20 -27.26
N LEU A 86 -5.32 -11.27 -26.40
CA LEU A 86 -4.55 -10.13 -25.97
C LEU A 86 -3.98 -10.42 -24.59
N TYR A 87 -2.70 -10.13 -24.41
CA TYR A 87 -2.04 -10.21 -23.11
C TYR A 87 -1.70 -8.80 -22.66
N GLY A 88 -1.90 -8.52 -21.38
CA GLY A 88 -1.65 -7.19 -20.83
C GLY A 88 -1.30 -7.25 -19.36
N PHE A 89 -1.02 -6.07 -18.83
CA PHE A 89 -0.87 -5.86 -17.40
C PHE A 89 -1.67 -4.65 -16.95
N GLU A 90 -1.98 -4.60 -15.67
CA GLU A 90 -2.52 -3.41 -15.00
C GLU A 90 -1.82 -3.18 -13.67
N PHE A 91 -1.49 -1.92 -13.38
CA PHE A 91 -0.96 -1.49 -12.10
C PHE A 91 -1.95 -0.55 -11.43
N THR A 92 -2.76 -1.10 -10.52
CA THR A 92 -3.83 -0.36 -9.85
C THR A 92 -3.26 0.36 -8.63
N ILE A 93 -3.26 1.69 -8.71
CA ILE A 93 -3.03 2.58 -7.57
C ILE A 93 -4.39 3.04 -7.05
N PRO A 94 -4.85 2.57 -5.87
CA PRO A 94 -6.08 3.11 -5.30
C PRO A 94 -5.85 4.57 -4.90
N LEU A 95 -6.49 5.47 -5.64
CA LEU A 95 -6.53 6.89 -5.29
C LEU A 95 -7.53 7.06 -4.15
N HIS A 96 -7.06 6.97 -2.91
CA HIS A 96 -7.90 7.35 -1.78
C HIS A 96 -7.96 8.88 -1.73
N LEU A 97 -9.16 9.47 -1.69
CA LEU A 97 -9.31 10.93 -1.54
C LEU A 97 -8.62 11.45 -0.27
N SER A 98 -8.55 10.64 0.77
CA SER A 98 -7.78 10.93 1.98
C SER A 98 -6.26 10.91 1.78
N ARG A 99 -5.74 10.74 0.57
CA ARG A 99 -4.32 10.95 0.26
C ARG A 99 -4.08 12.31 -0.41
N PHE A 100 -5.12 12.93 -0.98
CA PHE A 100 -5.00 14.09 -1.87
C PHE A 100 -5.85 15.31 -1.46
N ALA A 101 -6.83 15.15 -0.56
CA ALA A 101 -7.70 16.22 -0.12
C ALA A 101 -7.51 16.50 1.39
N PRO A 102 -6.77 17.56 1.77
CA PRO A 102 -6.50 17.93 3.16
C PRO A 102 -7.77 18.17 4.00
N TRP A 103 -8.89 18.51 3.35
CA TRP A 103 -10.14 18.91 3.98
C TRP A 103 -10.97 17.74 4.52
N PHE A 104 -10.69 16.51 4.07
CA PHE A 104 -11.29 15.29 4.64
C PHE A 104 -10.45 14.67 5.76
N HIS A 105 -9.29 15.26 6.07
CA HIS A 105 -8.57 15.00 7.30
C HIS A 105 -9.14 15.89 8.39
N ARG A 106 -9.73 15.29 9.43
CA ARG A 106 -9.40 15.80 10.76
C ARG A 106 -7.90 15.59 10.86
N SER A 107 -7.09 16.66 10.84
CA SER A 107 -5.69 16.55 11.23
C SER A 107 -5.67 15.69 12.48
N PRO A 108 -4.94 14.55 12.50
CA PRO A 108 -4.80 13.78 13.72
C PRO A 108 -4.30 14.80 14.74
N LYS A 109 -5.13 15.09 15.75
CA LYS A 109 -4.67 15.84 16.90
C LYS A 109 -3.42 15.08 17.35
N PRO A 110 -2.24 15.71 17.49
CA PRO A 110 -1.03 15.00 17.87
C PRO A 110 -1.35 14.17 19.11
N VAL A 111 -1.56 12.86 18.94
CA VAL A 111 -1.76 11.96 20.05
C VAL A 111 -0.35 11.58 20.41
N ALA A 112 0.17 12.21 21.46
CA ALA A 112 1.38 11.72 22.09
C ALA A 112 1.06 10.33 22.64
N LEU A 113 1.32 9.30 21.83
CA LEU A 113 1.23 7.91 22.24
C LEU A 113 2.48 7.66 23.11
N GLY A 114 2.27 7.34 24.40
CA GLY A 114 3.35 6.97 25.32
C GLY A 114 3.88 8.07 26.26
N ALA A 115 3.15 9.16 26.52
CA ALA A 115 3.56 10.12 27.53
C ALA A 115 3.42 9.55 28.95
N SER A 116 4.49 8.94 29.49
CA SER A 116 4.71 8.94 30.95
C SER A 116 4.80 10.41 31.37
N ALA A 117 3.74 10.94 31.99
CA ALA A 117 3.73 12.30 32.51
C ALA A 117 4.96 12.56 33.38
N GLY A 118 5.83 13.49 32.96
CA GLY A 118 6.96 13.98 33.75
C GLY A 118 8.38 13.73 33.23
N ALA A 119 8.59 12.96 32.15
CA ALA A 119 9.94 12.77 31.60
C ALA A 119 10.38 13.94 30.70
N ALA A 120 11.59 14.46 30.93
CA ALA A 120 12.19 15.46 30.05
C ALA A 120 12.51 14.83 28.69
N ILE A 121 12.02 15.44 27.61
CA ILE A 121 12.39 15.06 26.24
C ILE A 121 13.81 15.56 26.01
N ALA A 122 14.76 14.63 25.97
CA ALA A 122 16.18 14.95 25.80
C ALA A 122 16.61 14.94 24.33
N ALA A 123 15.84 14.29 23.47
CA ALA A 123 16.13 14.23 22.04
C ALA A 123 14.87 14.11 21.18
N GLU A 124 14.96 14.65 19.96
CA GLU A 124 13.95 14.54 18.93
C GLU A 124 14.53 13.90 17.67
N VAL A 125 13.88 12.85 17.18
CA VAL A 125 14.25 12.12 15.96
C VAL A 125 13.18 12.41 14.91
N GLN A 126 13.55 13.05 13.82
CA GLN A 126 12.65 13.25 12.68
C GLN A 126 12.73 12.03 11.75
N MET A 127 11.60 11.52 11.29
CA MET A 127 11.54 10.53 10.21
C MET A 127 11.28 11.27 8.91
N ALA A 128 12.31 11.34 8.05
CA ALA A 128 12.25 12.05 6.78
C ALA A 128 13.14 11.36 5.75
N ALA A 129 12.75 11.40 4.48
CA ALA A 129 13.45 10.76 3.37
C ALA A 129 13.69 9.26 3.62
N LEU A 130 12.72 8.57 4.25
CA LEU A 130 12.80 7.17 4.63
C LEU A 130 14.02 6.86 5.51
N LYS A 131 14.32 7.73 6.48
CA LYS A 131 15.40 7.58 7.47
C LYS A 131 15.01 8.15 8.82
N PHE A 132 15.60 7.60 9.89
CA PHE A 132 15.63 8.25 11.20
C PHE A 132 16.76 9.29 11.22
N ALA A 133 16.44 10.56 11.43
CA ALA A 133 17.43 11.63 11.52
C ALA A 133 18.24 11.47 12.81
N GLY A 134 19.58 11.43 12.69
CA GLY A 134 20.45 11.11 13.81
C GLY A 134 20.39 9.63 14.14
N GLU A 135 21.05 8.80 13.33
CA GLU A 135 21.06 7.33 13.45
C GLU A 135 21.44 6.83 14.86
N THR A 136 22.14 7.66 15.64
CA THR A 136 22.40 7.39 17.06
C THR A 136 22.08 8.62 17.89
N VAL A 137 21.31 8.41 18.95
CA VAL A 137 20.95 9.42 19.95
C VAL A 137 21.44 8.97 21.31
N THR A 138 22.04 9.86 22.09
CA THR A 138 22.47 9.57 23.47
C THR A 138 21.64 10.40 24.45
N ILE A 139 21.10 9.75 25.47
CA ILE A 139 20.33 10.37 26.56
C ILE A 139 20.77 9.81 27.92
N SER A 140 20.34 10.45 29.00
CA SER A 140 20.49 9.93 30.36
C SER A 140 19.29 9.09 30.78
N THR A 141 19.51 8.17 31.72
CA THR A 141 18.46 7.36 32.34
C THR A 141 17.33 8.22 32.90
N GLY A 142 16.07 7.82 32.65
CA GLY A 142 14.85 8.53 33.02
C GLY A 142 14.39 9.59 32.01
N GLN A 143 15.17 9.84 30.95
CA GLN A 143 14.79 10.79 29.89
C GLN A 143 14.01 10.10 28.77
N ALA A 144 13.38 10.92 27.92
CA ALA A 144 12.59 10.46 26.79
C ALA A 144 13.16 10.91 25.44
N VAL A 145 12.89 10.11 24.42
CA VAL A 145 13.10 10.46 23.00
C VAL A 145 11.75 10.59 22.33
N ARG A 146 11.60 11.62 21.48
CA ARG A 146 10.40 11.82 20.66
C ARG A 146 10.71 11.61 19.19
N TRP A 147 10.00 10.68 18.56
CA TRP A 147 10.03 10.48 17.12
C TRP A 147 8.87 11.25 16.48
N THR A 148 9.14 11.96 15.39
CA THR A 148 8.12 12.71 14.63
C THR A 148 8.17 12.32 13.18
N ASN A 149 7.02 11.92 12.62
CA ASN A 149 6.93 11.54 11.22
C ASN A 149 6.76 12.78 10.33
N ARG A 150 7.76 13.07 9.49
CA ARG A 150 7.74 14.14 8.48
C ARG A 150 7.67 13.61 7.06
N ASP A 151 7.64 12.29 6.89
CA ASP A 151 7.41 11.67 5.59
C ASP A 151 5.90 11.60 5.28
N PRO A 152 5.53 11.52 3.99
CA PRO A 152 4.15 11.30 3.57
C PRO A 152 3.70 9.84 3.74
N VAL A 153 4.59 8.95 4.18
CA VAL A 153 4.32 7.53 4.42
C VAL A 153 4.30 7.23 5.91
N GLU A 154 3.63 6.13 6.29
CA GLU A 154 3.54 5.69 7.68
C GLU A 154 4.84 5.04 8.17
N HIS A 155 5.18 5.24 9.44
CA HIS A 155 6.39 4.67 10.05
C HIS A 155 6.10 4.05 11.41
N SER A 156 7.04 3.28 11.95
CA SER A 156 7.03 2.83 13.34
C SER A 156 8.42 2.87 13.96
N VAL A 157 8.48 2.80 15.30
CA VAL A 157 9.70 2.58 16.08
C VAL A 157 9.57 1.21 16.72
N THR A 158 10.28 0.22 16.19
CA THR A 158 10.24 -1.16 16.68
C THR A 158 11.61 -1.51 17.23
N PHE A 159 11.71 -1.76 18.53
CA PHE A 159 12.98 -2.17 19.14
C PHE A 159 13.29 -3.64 18.82
N ASP A 160 14.56 -3.96 18.63
CA ASP A 160 15.00 -5.33 18.35
C ASP A 160 15.03 -6.21 19.62
N GLY A 161 15.00 -5.57 20.80
CA GLY A 161 14.99 -6.21 22.10
C GLY A 161 13.60 -6.27 22.74
N ALA A 162 13.57 -6.38 24.07
CA ALA A 162 12.32 -6.46 24.84
C ALA A 162 11.66 -5.09 25.12
N GLU A 163 12.23 -4.00 24.64
CA GLU A 163 11.72 -2.65 24.86
C GLU A 163 10.42 -2.43 24.06
N GLN A 164 9.45 -1.72 24.64
CA GLN A 164 8.17 -1.51 23.98
C GLN A 164 8.32 -0.57 22.79
N GLY A 165 7.90 -1.02 21.60
CA GLY A 165 7.85 -0.20 20.39
C GLY A 165 6.59 0.66 20.28
N SER A 166 6.55 1.49 19.24
CA SER A 166 5.40 2.31 18.89
C SER A 166 4.35 1.52 18.09
N PRO A 167 3.07 1.93 18.12
CA PRO A 167 2.14 1.64 17.03
C PRO A 167 2.56 2.37 15.74
N ILE A 168 1.76 2.23 14.67
CA ILE A 168 1.96 3.00 13.44
C ILE A 168 1.84 4.51 13.73
N ILE A 169 2.84 5.25 13.26
CA ILE A 169 2.95 6.71 13.35
C ILE A 169 2.57 7.30 11.98
N PRO A 170 1.38 7.90 11.84
CA PRO A 170 0.94 8.49 10.57
C PRO A 170 1.76 9.75 10.22
N PRO A 171 1.66 10.27 8.99
CA PRO A 171 2.26 11.56 8.62
C PRO A 171 1.89 12.67 9.61
N ASN A 172 2.88 13.46 10.04
CA ASN A 172 2.80 14.48 11.09
C ASN A 172 2.47 13.95 12.50
N GLY A 173 2.37 12.64 12.69
CA GLY A 173 2.24 12.01 13.99
C GLY A 173 3.56 11.99 14.77
N SER A 174 3.47 11.74 16.07
CA SER A 174 4.65 11.56 16.93
C SER A 174 4.45 10.45 17.95
N TYR A 175 5.57 9.88 18.39
CA TYR A 175 5.65 8.87 19.44
C TYR A 175 6.74 9.29 20.42
N THR A 176 6.48 9.14 21.71
CA THR A 176 7.46 9.45 22.75
C THR A 176 7.67 8.23 23.61
N HIS A 177 8.94 7.86 23.83
CA HIS A 177 9.31 6.76 24.70
C HIS A 177 10.31 7.22 25.77
N ARG A 178 10.06 6.82 27.02
CA ARG A 178 10.94 7.08 28.16
C ARG A 178 11.80 5.85 28.40
N PHE A 179 13.09 6.06 28.65
CA PHE A 179 14.03 4.98 28.94
C PHE A 179 14.45 5.01 30.41
N ASP A 180 14.11 3.97 31.15
CA ASP A 180 14.36 3.88 32.60
C ASP A 180 15.58 3.05 32.97
N LYS A 181 16.23 2.41 32.00
CA LYS A 181 17.41 1.58 32.23
C LYS A 181 18.56 2.02 31.32
N PRO A 182 19.81 2.05 31.82
CA PRO A 182 20.96 2.27 30.97
C PRO A 182 21.13 1.09 30.00
N GLY A 183 21.60 1.38 28.79
CA GLY A 183 21.74 0.37 27.76
C GLY A 183 21.81 0.93 26.35
N THR A 184 21.99 0.04 25.38
CA THR A 184 21.92 0.36 23.95
C THR A 184 20.67 -0.29 23.37
N TYR A 185 19.82 0.54 22.77
CA TYR A 185 18.53 0.17 22.23
C TYR A 185 18.56 0.36 20.72
N THR A 186 18.74 -0.74 19.97
CA THR A 186 18.62 -0.72 18.52
C THR A 186 17.16 -0.84 18.12
N TYR A 187 16.76 -0.10 17.09
CA TYR A 187 15.40 -0.09 16.59
C TYR A 187 15.36 0.08 15.08
N HIS A 188 14.24 -0.36 14.51
CA HIS A 188 13.96 -0.25 13.09
C HIS A 188 12.49 0.16 12.84
N CYS A 189 12.20 0.51 11.59
CA CYS A 189 10.83 0.73 11.13
C CYS A 189 10.27 -0.58 10.56
N THR A 190 9.13 -1.07 11.06
CA THR A 190 8.55 -2.35 10.60
C THR A 190 8.16 -2.31 9.10
N PRO A 191 7.44 -1.27 8.61
CA PRO A 191 7.15 -1.14 7.17
C PRO A 191 8.40 -0.93 6.29
N HIS A 192 9.49 -0.42 6.87
CA HIS A 192 10.70 -0.04 6.14
C HIS A 192 11.96 -0.58 6.86
N PRO A 193 12.26 -1.89 6.80
CA PRO A 193 13.28 -2.52 7.65
C PRO A 193 14.72 -2.00 7.45
N PHE A 194 14.97 -1.27 6.37
CA PHE A 194 16.24 -0.59 6.11
C PHE A 194 16.43 0.68 6.93
N MET A 195 15.35 1.27 7.47
CA MET A 195 15.42 2.38 8.42
C MET A 195 15.82 1.84 9.79
N LYS A 196 17.01 2.24 10.26
CA LYS A 196 17.56 1.80 11.55
C LYS A 196 18.03 3.00 12.36
N GLY A 197 17.96 2.85 13.68
CA GLY A 197 18.49 3.83 14.62
C GLY A 197 18.90 3.17 15.92
N VAL A 198 19.60 3.94 16.74
CA VAL A 198 20.13 3.50 18.03
C VAL A 198 19.86 4.59 19.09
N VAL A 199 19.35 4.19 20.24
CA VAL A 199 19.33 5.05 21.45
C VAL A 199 20.33 4.47 22.45
N ILE A 200 21.28 5.29 22.89
CA ILE A 200 22.23 4.96 23.96
C ILE A 200 21.76 5.69 25.21
N VAL A 201 21.49 4.94 26.28
CA VAL A 201 21.05 5.47 27.57
C VAL A 201 22.20 5.29 28.56
N LYS A 202 22.67 6.40 29.12
CA LYS A 202 23.75 6.46 30.12
C LYS A 202 23.23 6.55 31.55
#